data_AF-A0A7V9HK34-F1
#
_entry.id   AF-A0A7V9HK34-F1
#
_cell.length_a   1.000
_cell.length_b   1.000
_cell.length_c   1.000
_cell.angle_alpha   90.00
_cell.angle_beta   90.00
_cell.angle_gamma   90.00
#
_symmetry.space_group_name_H-M   'P 1'
#
loop_
_entity.id
_entity.type
_entity.pdbx_description
1 polymer ?
#
loop_
_entity_poly.entity_id
_entity_poly.type
_entity_poly.pdbx_seq_one_letter_code
_entity_poly.pdbx_strand_id
1 'polypeptide(L)'
;MGGNGPEPRSNRSRVVLAAGSRRTARKESSPLRGAIGSAVGGVVPVAITAVIALAAATLNLPGPNTELPLALLFIILLQLAGLYVSREGERWFWFRSWVVLAACTLTLLPTLAIQTASSRVPYASFSSGSAGLVIAATAAAVAAIVGIIWVVAALAADAPENAGILLTPALVLVPAVLGVPGDLGERSALLALGEACGLATLFMAIGWVFPKRWRPLVGLVALGVQFGVLWGLGFGPVAPPGRGLAVPALAILILIVTVVAAAVAPIAALVANRLARTVRSQSPERPAARSHSDQSRSTGRGRGRR
;
A
#
# COMPACT_ATOMS: atom_id res chain seq x y z
N MET A 1 31.97 -2.78 75.28
CA MET A 1 30.88 -3.75 74.98
C MET A 1 29.72 -2.97 74.38
N GLY A 2 29.61 -2.94 73.05
CA GLY A 2 28.54 -2.25 72.33
C GLY A 2 28.11 -3.14 71.17
N GLY A 3 26.91 -3.68 71.25
CA GLY A 3 26.39 -4.69 70.33
C GLY A 3 25.91 -4.07 69.02
N ASN A 4 26.52 -4.49 67.91
CA ASN A 4 26.01 -4.28 66.57
C ASN A 4 24.89 -5.30 66.29
N GLY A 5 23.64 -4.85 66.36
CA GLY A 5 22.49 -5.63 65.90
C GLY A 5 22.38 -5.57 64.36
N PRO A 6 22.18 -6.70 63.67
CA PRO A 6 22.00 -6.72 62.22
C PRO A 6 20.59 -6.24 61.83
N GLU A 7 20.52 -5.28 60.91
CA GLU A 7 19.26 -4.80 60.31
C GLU A 7 18.61 -5.89 59.42
N PRO A 8 17.27 -6.06 59.49
CA PRO A 8 16.53 -6.96 58.63
C PRO A 8 16.38 -6.34 57.23
N ARG A 9 17.15 -6.84 56.26
CA ARG A 9 17.00 -6.48 54.83
C ARG A 9 15.62 -6.89 54.30
N SER A 10 14.85 -5.88 53.91
CA SER A 10 13.48 -6.00 53.42
C SER A 10 13.38 -6.82 52.12
N ASN A 11 12.52 -7.83 52.14
CA ASN A 11 12.32 -8.82 51.08
C ASN A 11 11.28 -8.36 50.01
N ARG A 12 11.05 -7.04 49.87
CA ARG A 12 9.97 -6.49 49.03
C ARG A 12 10.26 -6.48 47.52
N SER A 13 11.51 -6.68 47.12
CA SER A 13 11.90 -6.57 45.70
C SER A 13 11.54 -7.81 44.87
N ARG A 14 11.24 -8.96 45.49
CA ARG A 14 10.99 -10.22 44.75
C ARG A 14 9.54 -10.40 44.26
N VAL A 15 8.57 -9.72 44.85
CA VAL A 15 7.15 -9.92 44.49
C VAL A 15 6.74 -9.11 43.25
N VAL A 16 7.38 -7.98 42.97
CA VAL A 16 7.08 -7.15 41.79
C VAL A 16 7.65 -7.75 40.49
N LEU A 17 8.72 -8.54 40.57
CA LEU A 17 9.31 -9.24 39.43
C LEU A 17 8.46 -10.44 38.94
N ALA A 18 7.68 -11.08 39.81
CA ALA A 18 6.85 -12.23 39.44
C ALA A 18 5.54 -11.83 38.73
N ALA A 19 5.00 -10.63 39.01
CA ALA A 19 3.77 -10.13 38.37
C ALA A 19 4.02 -9.56 36.96
N GLY A 20 5.20 -9.02 36.69
CA GLY A 20 5.62 -8.58 35.35
C GLY A 20 5.85 -9.74 34.36
N SER A 21 6.21 -10.92 34.88
CA SER A 21 6.54 -12.10 34.06
C SER A 21 5.31 -12.84 33.51
N ARG A 22 4.10 -12.64 34.05
CA ARG A 22 2.89 -13.33 33.55
C ARG A 22 2.22 -12.66 32.36
N ARG A 23 2.56 -11.40 32.05
CA ARG A 23 2.03 -10.69 30.86
C ARG A 23 2.78 -11.01 29.57
N THR A 24 3.99 -11.56 29.66
CA THR A 24 4.80 -11.98 28.49
C THR A 24 4.52 -13.41 28.05
N ALA A 25 3.93 -14.25 28.92
CA ALA A 25 3.66 -15.67 28.63
C ALA A 25 2.36 -15.93 27.82
N ARG A 26 1.53 -14.91 27.56
CA ARG A 26 0.20 -15.07 26.91
C ARG A 26 0.15 -14.62 25.45
N LYS A 27 1.24 -14.74 24.68
CA LYS A 27 1.20 -14.42 23.23
C LYS A 27 2.20 -15.17 22.35
N GLU A 28 2.61 -16.39 22.74
CA GLU A 28 3.12 -17.38 21.77
C GLU A 28 1.95 -18.05 21.05
N SER A 29 1.03 -17.25 20.47
CA SER A 29 0.23 -17.76 19.38
C SER A 29 1.20 -18.08 18.26
N SER A 30 1.33 -19.37 17.92
CA SER A 30 2.20 -19.94 16.89
C SER A 30 2.55 -18.92 15.79
N PRO A 31 3.84 -18.54 15.59
CA PRO A 31 4.25 -17.50 14.64
C PRO A 31 3.72 -17.75 13.22
N LEU A 32 3.46 -19.01 12.89
CA LEU A 32 2.91 -19.48 11.62
C LEU A 32 1.47 -18.99 11.36
N ARG A 33 0.60 -18.97 12.38
CA ARG A 33 -0.80 -18.47 12.22
C ARG A 33 -0.86 -16.97 11.96
N GLY A 34 0.01 -16.19 12.60
CA GLY A 34 0.12 -14.76 12.36
C GLY A 34 0.62 -14.45 10.94
N ALA A 35 1.61 -15.22 10.46
CA ALA A 35 2.13 -15.08 9.11
C ALA A 35 1.07 -15.38 8.04
N ILE A 36 0.31 -16.47 8.18
CA ILE A 36 -0.77 -16.83 7.25
C ILE A 36 -1.86 -15.75 7.25
N GLY A 37 -2.31 -15.28 8.43
CA GLY A 37 -3.31 -14.22 8.51
C GLY A 37 -2.87 -12.92 7.83
N SER A 38 -1.59 -12.56 7.97
CA SER A 38 -1.03 -11.39 7.29
C SER A 38 -0.93 -11.56 5.76
N ALA A 39 -0.58 -12.76 5.30
CA ALA A 39 -0.48 -13.08 3.89
C ALA A 39 -1.85 -13.02 3.20
N VAL A 40 -2.83 -13.72 3.78
CA VAL A 40 -4.21 -13.73 3.29
C VAL A 40 -4.79 -12.32 3.27
N GLY A 41 -4.54 -11.53 4.32
CA GLY A 41 -5.07 -10.17 4.39
C GLY A 41 -4.48 -9.19 3.36
N GLY A 42 -3.27 -9.47 2.85
CA GLY A 42 -2.69 -8.70 1.75
C GLY A 42 -3.28 -9.05 0.38
N VAL A 43 -3.54 -10.34 0.15
CA VAL A 43 -3.86 -10.89 -1.17
C VAL A 43 -5.36 -10.81 -1.48
N VAL A 44 -6.22 -11.05 -0.49
CA VAL A 44 -7.68 -11.17 -0.70
C VAL A 44 -8.30 -9.92 -1.36
N PRO A 45 -8.02 -8.67 -0.93
CA PRO A 45 -8.58 -7.48 -1.58
C PRO A 45 -8.23 -7.37 -3.07
N VAL A 46 -6.99 -7.75 -3.42
CA VAL A 46 -6.49 -7.70 -4.80
C VAL A 46 -7.17 -8.79 -5.64
N ALA A 47 -7.32 -10.00 -5.07
CA ALA A 47 -8.02 -11.11 -5.71
C ALA A 47 -9.49 -10.79 -5.99
N ILE A 48 -10.19 -10.20 -5.00
CA ILE A 48 -11.59 -9.78 -5.13
C ILE A 48 -11.72 -8.75 -6.25
N THR A 49 -10.84 -7.75 -6.27
CA THR A 49 -10.84 -6.72 -7.34
C THR A 49 -10.60 -7.35 -8.71
N ALA A 50 -9.65 -8.30 -8.82
CA ALA A 50 -9.36 -8.99 -10.08
C ALA A 50 -10.57 -9.76 -10.61
N VAL A 51 -11.18 -10.58 -9.76
CA VAL A 51 -12.35 -11.41 -10.14
C VAL A 51 -13.52 -10.53 -10.56
N ILE A 52 -13.81 -9.47 -9.80
CA ILE A 52 -14.95 -8.59 -10.10
C ILE A 52 -14.69 -7.76 -11.36
N ALA A 53 -13.46 -7.27 -11.58
CA ALA A 53 -13.11 -6.55 -12.79
C ALA A 53 -13.23 -7.45 -14.04
N LEU A 54 -12.73 -8.69 -13.98
CA LEU A 54 -12.85 -9.66 -15.07
C LEU A 54 -14.30 -10.10 -15.30
N ALA A 55 -15.07 -10.33 -14.23
CA ALA A 55 -16.49 -10.66 -14.34
C ALA A 55 -17.28 -9.49 -14.97
N ALA A 56 -17.04 -8.25 -14.53
CA ALA A 56 -17.69 -7.07 -15.11
C ALA A 56 -17.32 -6.87 -16.60
N ALA A 57 -16.06 -7.12 -16.97
CA ALA A 57 -15.60 -7.01 -18.35
C ALA A 57 -16.15 -8.10 -19.29
N THR A 58 -16.48 -9.28 -18.76
CA THR A 58 -16.97 -10.43 -19.54
C THR A 58 -18.47 -10.48 -19.62
N LEU A 59 -19.17 -10.14 -18.54
CA LEU A 59 -20.64 -10.09 -18.50
C LEU A 59 -21.22 -8.94 -19.31
N ASN A 60 -20.39 -8.03 -19.83
CA ASN A 60 -20.80 -6.83 -20.57
C ASN A 60 -21.99 -6.17 -19.87
N LEU A 61 -21.94 -6.02 -18.53
CA LEU A 61 -23.04 -5.51 -17.73
C LEU A 61 -23.55 -4.23 -18.41
N PRO A 62 -24.71 -4.27 -19.08
CA PRO A 62 -25.09 -3.19 -19.97
C PRO A 62 -25.39 -1.98 -19.09
N GLY A 63 -24.49 -0.99 -19.09
CA GLY A 63 -24.89 0.36 -18.76
C GLY A 63 -25.90 0.76 -19.83
N PRO A 64 -27.14 1.13 -19.47
CA PRO A 64 -28.19 1.42 -20.44
C PRO A 64 -27.83 2.68 -21.23
N ASN A 65 -27.09 2.55 -22.34
CA ASN A 65 -26.64 3.68 -23.20
C ASN A 65 -25.99 4.86 -22.45
N THR A 66 -25.57 4.67 -21.20
CA THR A 66 -25.06 5.73 -20.34
C THR A 66 -23.56 5.86 -20.55
N GLU A 67 -23.11 7.07 -20.86
CA GLU A 67 -21.69 7.49 -20.89
C GLU A 67 -20.93 7.26 -19.56
N LEU A 68 -21.64 6.84 -18.51
CA LEU A 68 -21.13 6.62 -17.18
C LEU A 68 -20.49 5.22 -17.05
N PRO A 69 -19.22 5.13 -16.60
CA PRO A 69 -18.53 3.85 -16.42
C PRO A 69 -18.99 3.15 -15.12
N LEU A 70 -20.20 2.56 -15.16
CA LEU A 70 -20.90 2.00 -14.00
C LEU A 70 -20.14 0.85 -13.33
N ALA A 71 -19.46 0.00 -14.09
CA ALA A 71 -18.72 -1.12 -13.53
C ALA A 71 -17.45 -0.64 -12.81
N LEU A 72 -16.75 0.37 -13.34
CA LEU A 72 -15.66 1.01 -12.62
C LEU A 72 -16.15 1.71 -11.35
N LEU A 73 -17.29 2.42 -11.42
CA LEU A 73 -17.91 3.04 -10.25
C LEU A 73 -18.24 1.99 -9.17
N PHE A 74 -18.80 0.86 -9.58
CA PHE A 74 -19.09 -0.25 -8.67
C PHE A 74 -17.83 -0.80 -7.99
N ILE A 75 -16.73 -0.98 -8.74
CA ILE A 75 -15.45 -1.43 -8.17
C ILE A 75 -14.90 -0.40 -7.19
N ILE A 76 -15.00 0.90 -7.49
CA ILE A 76 -14.59 1.98 -6.58
C ILE A 76 -15.41 1.91 -5.29
N LEU A 77 -16.74 1.81 -5.39
CA LEU A 77 -17.62 1.72 -4.23
C LEU A 77 -17.30 0.47 -3.38
N LEU A 78 -17.03 -0.66 -4.03
CA LEU A 78 -16.59 -1.88 -3.36
C LEU A 78 -15.27 -1.67 -2.60
N GLN A 79 -14.29 -1.02 -3.21
CA GLN A 79 -13.00 -0.75 -2.58
C GLN A 79 -13.14 0.18 -1.37
N LEU A 80 -13.99 1.21 -1.48
CA LEU A 80 -14.31 2.12 -0.38
C LEU A 80 -15.05 1.40 0.76
N ALA A 81 -16.01 0.53 0.44
CA ALA A 81 -16.69 -0.31 1.42
C ALA A 81 -15.71 -1.27 2.11
N GLY A 82 -14.82 -1.91 1.35
CA GLY A 82 -13.76 -2.76 1.88
C GLY A 82 -12.81 -2.02 2.82
N LEU A 83 -12.46 -0.77 2.49
CA LEU A 83 -11.66 0.12 3.33
C LEU A 83 -12.40 0.49 4.63
N TYR A 84 -13.68 0.81 4.55
CA TYR A 84 -14.53 1.08 5.72
C TYR A 84 -14.60 -0.11 6.67
N VAL A 85 -14.97 -1.29 6.16
CA VAL A 85 -15.08 -2.54 6.95
C VAL A 85 -13.73 -2.93 7.57
N SER A 86 -12.62 -2.75 6.83
CA SER A 86 -11.29 -3.09 7.33
C SER A 86 -10.83 -2.17 8.46
N ARG A 87 -11.32 -0.92 8.48
CA ARG A 87 -11.03 0.04 9.54
C ARG A 87 -11.73 -0.34 10.84
N GLU A 88 -12.99 -0.78 10.78
CA GLU A 88 -13.74 -1.20 11.97
C GLU A 88 -13.25 -2.53 12.54
N GLY A 89 -12.87 -3.48 11.68
CA GLY A 89 -12.47 -4.83 12.11
C GLY A 89 -11.05 -4.97 12.67
N GLU A 90 -10.32 -3.87 12.89
CA GLU A 90 -8.89 -3.83 13.27
C GLU A 90 -7.98 -4.69 12.34
N ARG A 91 -8.42 -4.95 11.10
CA ARG A 91 -7.71 -5.80 10.13
C ARG A 91 -6.71 -4.97 9.33
N TRP A 92 -5.64 -4.54 9.99
CA TRP A 92 -4.67 -3.60 9.45
C TRP A 92 -4.06 -4.00 8.09
N PHE A 93 -3.83 -5.29 7.84
CA PHE A 93 -3.32 -5.77 6.55
C PHE A 93 -4.31 -5.62 5.39
N TRP A 94 -5.60 -5.82 5.65
CA TRP A 94 -6.65 -5.64 4.64
C TRP A 94 -6.77 -4.17 4.28
N PHE A 95 -6.77 -3.30 5.30
CA PHE A 95 -6.84 -1.86 5.13
C PHE A 95 -5.74 -1.34 4.20
N ARG A 96 -4.48 -1.73 4.43
CA ARG A 96 -3.34 -1.32 3.59
C ARG A 96 -3.54 -1.67 2.12
N SER A 97 -4.02 -2.88 1.84
CA SER A 97 -4.22 -3.36 0.47
C SER A 97 -5.38 -2.64 -0.22
N TRP A 98 -6.49 -2.41 0.50
CA TRP A 98 -7.60 -1.60 -0.02
C TRP A 98 -7.20 -0.17 -0.35
N VAL A 99 -6.38 0.47 0.51
CA VAL A 99 -5.88 1.83 0.25
C VAL A 99 -5.07 1.88 -1.04
N VAL A 100 -4.15 0.93 -1.24
CA VAL A 100 -3.33 0.91 -2.46
C VAL A 100 -4.18 0.62 -3.69
N LEU A 101 -5.12 -0.32 -3.62
CA LEU A 101 -6.05 -0.60 -4.72
C LEU A 101 -6.90 0.61 -5.08
N ALA A 102 -7.48 1.28 -4.09
CA ALA A 102 -8.24 2.52 -4.28
C ALA A 102 -7.36 3.61 -4.91
N ALA A 103 -6.10 3.76 -4.48
CA ALA A 103 -5.19 4.71 -5.10
C ALA A 103 -4.89 4.35 -6.57
N CYS A 104 -4.74 3.06 -6.89
CA CYS A 104 -4.55 2.60 -8.26
C CYS A 104 -5.76 2.89 -9.15
N THR A 105 -6.98 2.60 -8.68
CA THR A 105 -8.20 2.79 -9.48
C THR A 105 -8.62 4.25 -9.57
N LEU A 106 -8.47 5.05 -8.51
CA LEU A 106 -8.91 6.44 -8.47
C LEU A 106 -7.91 7.42 -9.08
N THR A 107 -6.62 7.09 -9.10
CA THR A 107 -5.59 8.03 -9.59
C THR A 107 -4.79 7.45 -10.76
N LEU A 108 -4.20 6.27 -10.61
CA LEU A 108 -3.30 5.72 -11.62
C LEU A 108 -4.03 5.29 -12.90
N LEU A 109 -5.13 4.55 -12.78
CA LEU A 109 -5.93 4.09 -13.92
C LEU A 109 -6.43 5.26 -14.79
N PRO A 110 -7.11 6.31 -14.25
CA PRO A 110 -7.59 7.41 -15.08
C PRO A 110 -6.45 8.24 -15.68
N THR A 111 -5.35 8.47 -14.95
CA THR A 111 -4.21 9.22 -15.50
C THR A 111 -3.53 8.47 -16.65
N LEU A 112 -3.36 7.15 -16.54
CA LEU A 112 -2.86 6.32 -17.64
C LEU A 112 -3.86 6.23 -18.80
N ALA A 113 -5.16 6.16 -18.53
CA ALA A 113 -6.19 6.17 -19.58
C ALA A 113 -6.17 7.49 -20.37
N ILE A 114 -6.09 8.64 -19.69
CA ILE A 114 -5.97 9.95 -20.34
C ILE A 114 -4.66 10.04 -21.13
N GLN A 115 -3.54 9.56 -20.58
CA GLN A 115 -2.25 9.59 -21.26
C GLN A 115 -2.26 8.73 -22.52
N THR A 116 -2.77 7.50 -22.44
CA THR A 116 -2.86 6.59 -23.58
C THR A 116 -3.81 7.11 -24.65
N ALA A 117 -4.96 7.66 -24.28
CA ALA A 117 -5.88 8.32 -25.22
C ALA A 117 -5.22 9.52 -25.91
N SER A 118 -4.57 10.40 -25.13
CA SER A 118 -3.88 11.58 -25.66
C SER A 118 -2.73 11.21 -26.61
N SER A 119 -2.01 10.12 -26.31
CA SER A 119 -0.89 9.63 -27.11
C SER A 119 -1.29 9.13 -28.52
N ARG A 120 -2.60 8.92 -28.73
CA ARG A 120 -3.14 8.37 -29.98
C ARG A 120 -3.68 9.43 -30.93
N VAL A 121 -3.85 10.66 -30.46
CA VAL A 121 -4.31 11.77 -31.30
C VAL A 121 -3.24 12.03 -32.38
N PRO A 122 -3.57 11.85 -33.67
CA PRO A 122 -2.65 12.18 -34.75
C PRO A 122 -2.32 13.68 -34.63
N TYR A 123 -1.09 14.09 -34.94
CA TYR A 123 -0.61 15.49 -34.87
C TYR A 123 -0.12 16.02 -33.51
N ALA A 124 0.22 15.18 -32.53
CA ALA A 124 1.02 15.64 -31.39
C ALA A 124 2.45 15.99 -31.84
N SER A 125 2.69 17.25 -32.22
CA SER A 125 4.01 17.75 -32.59
C SER A 125 4.44 18.84 -31.61
N PHE A 126 5.70 18.80 -31.18
CA PHE A 126 6.27 19.85 -30.32
C PHE A 126 6.27 21.21 -31.03
N SER A 127 6.43 21.21 -32.37
CA SER A 127 6.43 22.40 -33.21
C SER A 127 5.07 23.11 -33.29
N SER A 128 3.97 22.40 -33.07
CA SER A 128 2.60 22.94 -33.16
C SER A 128 1.94 23.21 -31.81
N GLY A 129 2.66 23.00 -30.68
CA GLY A 129 2.11 23.18 -29.33
C GLY A 129 1.06 22.14 -28.89
N SER A 130 0.64 21.25 -29.78
CA SER A 130 -0.38 20.21 -29.53
C SER A 130 0.10 19.07 -28.63
N ALA A 131 1.42 18.94 -28.41
CA ALA A 131 1.99 17.96 -27.48
C ALA A 131 1.68 18.26 -26.01
N GLY A 132 1.22 19.47 -25.67
CA GLY A 132 0.99 19.90 -24.29
C GLY A 132 0.07 18.99 -23.48
N LEU A 133 -1.01 18.48 -24.09
CA LEU A 133 -1.94 17.57 -23.40
C LEU A 133 -1.29 16.23 -23.04
N VAL A 134 -0.52 15.63 -23.96
CA VAL A 134 0.18 14.35 -23.71
C VAL A 134 1.25 14.51 -22.65
N ILE A 135 1.97 15.65 -22.66
CA ILE A 135 2.99 15.98 -21.64
C ILE A 135 2.32 16.15 -20.28
N ALA A 136 1.22 16.90 -20.18
CA ALA A 136 0.48 17.10 -18.95
C ALA A 136 -0.08 15.78 -18.41
N ALA A 137 -0.66 14.94 -19.27
CA ALA A 137 -1.16 13.61 -18.88
C ALA A 137 -0.02 12.69 -18.42
N THR A 138 1.14 12.74 -19.08
CA THR A 138 2.33 12.00 -18.66
C THR A 138 2.84 12.48 -17.31
N ALA A 139 2.90 13.79 -17.08
CA ALA A 139 3.27 14.36 -15.79
C ALA A 139 2.28 13.96 -14.68
N ALA A 140 0.97 13.95 -14.98
CA ALA A 140 -0.06 13.48 -14.05
C ALA A 140 0.10 11.99 -13.70
N ALA A 141 0.39 11.13 -14.69
CA ALA A 141 0.66 9.71 -14.45
C ALA A 141 1.93 9.51 -13.60
N VAL A 142 3.01 10.25 -13.89
CA VAL A 142 4.24 10.24 -13.08
C VAL A 142 3.95 10.69 -11.64
N ALA A 143 3.19 11.77 -11.47
CA ALA A 143 2.80 12.27 -10.15
C ALA A 143 1.94 11.25 -9.38
N ALA A 144 1.03 10.55 -10.06
CA ALA A 144 0.23 9.48 -9.45
C ALA A 144 1.12 8.31 -9.00
N ILE A 145 2.07 7.86 -9.82
CA ILE A 145 3.03 6.82 -9.45
C ILE A 145 3.84 7.26 -8.21
N VAL A 146 4.39 8.47 -8.22
CA VAL A 146 5.17 9.01 -7.09
C VAL A 146 4.31 9.12 -5.82
N GLY A 147 3.07 9.59 -5.94
CA GLY A 147 2.13 9.67 -4.83
C GLY A 147 1.86 8.28 -4.22
N ILE A 148 1.62 7.27 -5.06
CA ILE A 148 1.41 5.89 -4.62
C ILE A 148 2.65 5.33 -3.90
N ILE A 149 3.87 5.63 -4.37
CA ILE A 149 5.11 5.23 -3.65
C ILE A 149 5.09 5.76 -2.22
N TRP A 150 4.77 7.04 -2.03
CA TRP A 150 4.73 7.65 -0.70
C TRP A 150 3.62 7.09 0.18
N VAL A 151 2.44 6.83 -0.38
CA VAL A 151 1.35 6.14 0.32
C VAL A 151 1.82 4.74 0.77
N VAL A 152 2.39 3.96 -0.14
CA VAL A 152 2.92 2.62 0.19
C VAL A 152 4.04 2.70 1.22
N ALA A 153 4.97 3.66 1.11
CA ALA A 153 6.05 3.86 2.06
C ALA A 153 5.53 4.18 3.46
N ALA A 154 4.52 5.05 3.57
CA ALA A 154 3.88 5.38 4.84
C ALA A 154 3.15 4.17 5.43
N LEU A 155 2.40 3.43 4.60
CA LEU A 155 1.69 2.22 5.04
C LEU A 155 2.65 1.10 5.44
N ALA A 156 3.78 0.95 4.75
CA ALA A 156 4.79 -0.09 4.99
C ALA A 156 5.88 0.33 5.99
N ALA A 157 5.78 1.50 6.62
CA ALA A 157 6.84 2.04 7.48
C ALA A 157 7.26 1.04 8.59
N ASP A 158 6.33 0.32 9.21
CA ASP A 158 6.67 -0.65 10.26
C ASP A 158 7.37 -1.92 9.74
N ALA A 159 7.21 -2.25 8.46
CA ALA A 159 7.73 -3.45 7.80
C ALA A 159 8.11 -3.13 6.34
N PRO A 160 9.22 -2.41 6.12
CA PRO A 160 9.62 -1.89 4.81
C PRO A 160 9.88 -3.01 3.80
N GLU A 161 10.19 -4.22 4.26
CA GLU A 161 10.34 -5.39 3.40
C GLU A 161 9.06 -5.73 2.61
N ASN A 162 7.89 -5.32 3.10
CA ASN A 162 6.60 -5.58 2.46
C ASN A 162 6.19 -4.48 1.46
N ALA A 163 6.96 -3.38 1.34
CA ALA A 163 6.64 -2.29 0.42
C ALA A 163 6.55 -2.76 -1.03
N GLY A 164 7.48 -3.62 -1.47
CA GLY A 164 7.47 -4.18 -2.83
C GLY A 164 6.23 -5.03 -3.11
N ILE A 165 5.78 -5.81 -2.13
CA ILE A 165 4.55 -6.62 -2.23
C ILE A 165 3.33 -5.70 -2.33
N LEU A 166 3.23 -4.69 -1.47
CA LEU A 166 2.09 -3.76 -1.47
C LEU A 166 2.02 -2.91 -2.75
N LEU A 167 3.17 -2.55 -3.33
CA LEU A 167 3.22 -1.77 -4.58
C LEU A 167 2.90 -2.60 -5.83
N THR A 168 2.88 -3.94 -5.72
CA THR A 168 2.77 -4.84 -6.89
C THR A 168 1.57 -4.53 -7.81
N PRO A 169 0.34 -4.28 -7.30
CA PRO A 169 -0.79 -3.92 -8.16
C PRO A 169 -0.54 -2.67 -9.01
N ALA A 170 0.09 -1.64 -8.43
CA ALA A 170 0.40 -0.40 -9.14
C ALA A 170 1.45 -0.62 -10.24
N LEU A 171 2.50 -1.41 -9.94
CA LEU A 171 3.58 -1.69 -10.89
C LEU A 171 3.08 -2.46 -12.11
N VAL A 172 2.22 -3.46 -11.91
CA VAL A 172 1.70 -4.30 -12.98
C VAL A 172 0.61 -3.56 -13.78
N LEU A 173 -0.14 -2.66 -13.14
CA LEU A 173 -1.18 -1.88 -13.81
C LEU A 173 -0.63 -0.97 -14.91
N VAL A 174 0.54 -0.36 -14.69
CA VAL A 174 1.15 0.55 -15.68
C VAL A 174 1.35 -0.11 -17.04
N PRO A 175 2.14 -1.19 -17.18
CA PRO A 175 2.32 -1.84 -18.47
C PRO A 175 1.02 -2.48 -18.97
N ALA A 176 0.15 -3.01 -18.10
CA ALA A 176 -1.14 -3.55 -18.53
C ALA A 176 -2.00 -2.51 -19.27
N VAL A 177 -2.10 -1.29 -18.74
CA VAL A 177 -2.86 -0.19 -19.39
C VAL A 177 -2.15 0.31 -20.64
N LEU A 178 -0.81 0.45 -20.62
CA LEU A 178 -0.05 0.89 -21.79
C LEU A 178 -0.09 -0.12 -22.95
N GLY A 179 -0.21 -1.41 -22.65
CA GLY A 179 -0.29 -2.50 -23.63
C GLY A 179 -1.66 -2.66 -24.30
N VAL A 180 -2.72 -2.02 -23.79
CA VAL A 180 -4.07 -2.14 -24.36
C VAL A 180 -4.09 -1.58 -25.79
N PRO A 181 -4.46 -2.37 -26.81
CA PRO A 181 -4.68 -1.86 -28.16
C PRO A 181 -6.00 -1.07 -28.24
N GLY A 182 -6.05 -0.03 -29.06
CA GLY A 182 -7.28 0.77 -29.26
C GLY A 182 -7.71 1.65 -28.06
N ASP A 183 -8.76 2.43 -28.22
CA ASP A 183 -9.19 3.38 -27.19
C ASP A 183 -9.53 2.67 -25.88
N LEU A 184 -9.10 3.28 -24.77
CA LEU A 184 -9.28 2.74 -23.42
C LEU A 184 -10.72 3.00 -22.95
N GLY A 185 -11.66 2.30 -23.58
CA GLY A 185 -13.04 2.21 -23.10
C GLY A 185 -13.13 1.48 -21.76
N GLU A 186 -14.28 1.57 -21.11
CA GLU A 186 -14.52 0.95 -19.80
C GLU A 186 -14.14 -0.53 -19.78
N ARG A 187 -14.57 -1.31 -20.79
CA ARG A 187 -14.25 -2.74 -20.88
C ARG A 187 -12.74 -3.00 -20.91
N SER A 188 -11.99 -2.25 -21.71
CA SER A 188 -10.54 -2.40 -21.80
C SER A 188 -9.85 -1.98 -20.50
N ALA A 189 -10.34 -0.94 -19.82
CA ALA A 189 -9.87 -0.54 -18.50
C ALA A 189 -10.11 -1.63 -17.45
N LEU A 190 -11.29 -2.27 -17.47
CA LEU A 190 -11.63 -3.39 -16.57
C LEU A 190 -10.79 -4.63 -16.87
N LEU A 191 -10.52 -4.94 -18.13
CA LEU A 191 -9.62 -6.04 -18.51
C LEU A 191 -8.19 -5.76 -18.01
N ALA A 192 -7.66 -4.57 -18.25
CA ALA A 192 -6.32 -4.19 -17.78
C ALA A 192 -6.23 -4.20 -16.25
N LEU A 193 -7.25 -3.70 -15.55
CA LEU A 193 -7.32 -3.74 -14.08
C LEU A 193 -7.42 -5.19 -13.57
N GLY A 194 -8.27 -6.00 -14.19
CA GLY A 194 -8.47 -7.40 -13.84
C GLY A 194 -7.22 -8.24 -14.03
N GLU A 195 -6.55 -8.09 -15.18
CA GLU A 195 -5.27 -8.71 -15.49
C GLU A 195 -4.18 -8.28 -14.49
N ALA A 196 -4.03 -6.97 -14.28
CA ALA A 196 -3.01 -6.45 -13.38
C ALA A 196 -3.22 -6.89 -11.93
N CYS A 197 -4.46 -6.81 -11.43
CA CYS A 197 -4.78 -7.32 -10.09
C CYS A 197 -4.65 -8.84 -10.02
N GLY A 198 -4.98 -9.59 -11.08
CA GLY A 198 -4.82 -11.05 -11.11
C GLY A 198 -3.36 -11.47 -11.00
N LEU A 199 -2.49 -10.88 -11.82
CA LEU A 199 -1.05 -11.12 -11.76
C LEU A 199 -0.45 -10.62 -10.45
N ALA A 200 -0.86 -9.44 -9.96
CA ALA A 200 -0.43 -8.95 -8.65
C ALA A 200 -0.84 -9.89 -7.51
N THR A 201 -2.06 -10.44 -7.55
CA THR A 201 -2.54 -11.44 -6.58
C THR A 201 -1.59 -12.64 -6.52
N LEU A 202 -1.23 -13.19 -7.69
CA LEU A 202 -0.31 -14.32 -7.79
C LEU A 202 1.06 -13.99 -7.20
N PHE A 203 1.67 -12.87 -7.59
CA PHE A 203 2.99 -12.48 -7.12
C PHE A 203 3.00 -12.09 -5.64
N MET A 204 1.94 -11.46 -5.13
CA MET A 204 1.81 -11.18 -3.70
C MET A 204 1.73 -12.49 -2.91
N ALA A 205 0.92 -13.46 -3.35
CA ALA A 205 0.83 -14.78 -2.71
C ALA A 205 2.19 -15.49 -2.67
N ILE A 206 2.91 -15.51 -3.80
CA ILE A 206 4.27 -16.05 -3.90
C ILE A 206 5.22 -15.29 -2.96
N GLY A 207 5.16 -13.96 -2.95
CA GLY A 207 6.00 -13.09 -2.13
C GLY A 207 5.88 -13.36 -0.62
N TRP A 208 4.71 -13.79 -0.16
CA TRP A 208 4.49 -14.16 1.23
C TRP A 208 5.16 -15.48 1.63
N VAL A 209 5.34 -16.41 0.68
CA VAL A 209 6.08 -17.67 0.88
C VAL A 209 7.58 -17.40 0.95
N PHE A 210 8.08 -16.37 0.26
CA PHE A 210 9.50 -16.04 0.24
C PHE A 210 10.01 -15.45 1.57
N PRO A 211 11.31 -15.64 1.88
CA PRO A 211 11.95 -15.05 3.04
C PRO A 211 11.90 -13.52 2.96
N LYS A 212 11.84 -12.85 4.11
CA LYS A 212 11.72 -11.38 4.21
C LYS A 212 12.71 -10.61 3.32
N ARG A 213 13.95 -11.09 3.20
CA ARG A 213 15.00 -10.47 2.37
C ARG A 213 14.67 -10.39 0.86
N TRP A 214 13.81 -11.28 0.37
CA TRP A 214 13.44 -11.37 -1.05
C TRP A 214 12.14 -10.61 -1.38
N ARG A 215 11.31 -10.30 -0.36
CA ARG A 215 10.01 -9.65 -0.53
C ARG A 215 10.04 -8.31 -1.26
N PRO A 216 11.06 -7.44 -1.08
CA PRO A 216 11.17 -6.20 -1.86
C PRO A 216 11.24 -6.41 -3.37
N LEU A 217 11.80 -7.55 -3.81
CA LEU A 217 12.00 -7.83 -5.24
C LEU A 217 10.73 -8.33 -5.94
N VAL A 218 9.71 -8.75 -5.19
CA VAL A 218 8.48 -9.34 -5.73
C VAL A 218 7.80 -8.43 -6.75
N GLY A 219 7.67 -7.14 -6.44
CA GLY A 219 7.06 -6.17 -7.35
C GLY A 219 7.87 -5.98 -8.64
N LEU A 220 9.20 -6.00 -8.56
CA LEU A 220 10.08 -5.88 -9.72
C LEU A 220 10.03 -7.13 -10.62
N VAL A 221 9.97 -8.32 -10.02
CA VAL A 221 9.80 -9.56 -10.77
C VAL A 221 8.41 -9.59 -11.45
N ALA A 222 7.36 -9.20 -10.73
CA ALA A 222 6.00 -9.12 -11.30
C ALA A 222 5.94 -8.15 -12.49
N LEU A 223 6.57 -6.99 -12.37
CA LEU A 223 6.71 -6.01 -13.45
C LEU A 223 7.44 -6.62 -14.66
N GLY A 224 8.57 -7.29 -14.44
CA GLY A 224 9.33 -7.95 -15.49
C GLY A 224 8.54 -9.05 -16.21
N VAL A 225 7.77 -9.84 -15.47
CA VAL A 225 6.90 -10.88 -16.05
C VAL A 225 5.76 -10.25 -16.86
N GLN A 226 5.11 -9.20 -16.35
CA GLN A 226 4.06 -8.49 -17.10
C GLN A 226 4.59 -7.94 -18.43
N PHE A 227 5.80 -7.36 -18.43
CA PHE A 227 6.46 -6.94 -19.66
C PHE A 227 6.72 -8.08 -20.61
N GLY A 228 7.26 -9.20 -20.12
CA GLY A 228 7.51 -10.39 -20.93
C GLY A 228 6.22 -10.93 -21.57
N VAL A 229 5.13 -10.97 -20.82
CA VAL A 229 3.80 -11.40 -21.31
C VAL A 229 3.30 -10.45 -22.40
N LEU A 230 3.26 -9.14 -22.15
CA LEU A 230 2.78 -8.17 -23.13
C LEU A 230 3.63 -8.17 -24.40
N TRP A 231 4.95 -8.28 -24.27
CA TRP A 231 5.86 -8.36 -25.41
C TRP A 231 5.64 -9.64 -26.22
N GLY A 232 5.48 -10.78 -25.55
CA GLY A 232 5.20 -12.07 -26.20
C GLY A 232 3.86 -12.10 -26.94
N LEU A 233 2.89 -11.30 -26.49
CA LEU A 233 1.59 -11.14 -27.13
C LEU A 233 1.58 -10.05 -28.23
N GLY A 234 2.70 -9.38 -28.49
CA GLY A 234 2.80 -8.29 -29.47
C GLY A 234 2.25 -6.94 -28.99
N PHE A 235 1.89 -6.83 -27.72
CA PHE A 235 1.45 -5.59 -27.05
C PHE A 235 2.60 -4.77 -26.46
N GLY A 236 3.82 -4.97 -26.98
CA GLY A 236 4.96 -4.15 -26.60
C GLY A 236 4.75 -2.67 -26.97
N PRO A 237 5.53 -1.74 -26.40
CA PRO A 237 5.55 -0.34 -26.80
C PRO A 237 6.14 -0.17 -28.21
N VAL A 238 5.44 -0.68 -29.22
CA VAL A 238 5.80 -0.55 -30.62
C VAL A 238 5.10 0.70 -31.13
N ALA A 239 5.89 1.73 -31.43
CA ALA A 239 5.35 2.94 -32.04
C ALA A 239 4.73 2.57 -33.40
N PRO A 240 3.47 2.96 -33.68
CA PRO A 240 2.92 2.81 -35.01
C PRO A 240 3.83 3.53 -36.02
N PRO A 241 4.14 2.90 -37.18
CA PRO A 241 4.95 3.55 -38.20
C PRO A 241 4.30 4.88 -38.61
N GLY A 242 5.08 5.97 -38.60
CA GLY A 242 4.63 7.32 -38.97
C GLY A 242 4.27 8.27 -37.82
N ARG A 243 4.32 7.84 -36.54
CA ARG A 243 4.21 8.77 -35.40
C ARG A 243 5.58 9.30 -34.98
N GLY A 244 5.67 10.59 -34.65
CA GLY A 244 6.91 11.20 -34.18
C GLY A 244 7.42 10.59 -32.87
N LEU A 245 8.73 10.75 -32.59
CA LEU A 245 9.43 10.14 -31.44
C LEU A 245 8.89 10.56 -30.06
N ALA A 246 8.06 11.59 -29.99
CA ALA A 246 7.51 12.14 -28.74
C ALA A 246 6.70 11.11 -27.93
N VAL A 247 5.75 10.44 -28.60
CA VAL A 247 4.84 9.47 -27.96
C VAL A 247 5.58 8.27 -27.37
N PRO A 248 6.45 7.56 -28.11
CA PRO A 248 7.22 6.46 -27.53
C PRO A 248 8.17 6.93 -26.43
N ALA A 249 8.77 8.12 -26.54
CA ALA A 249 9.63 8.66 -25.49
C ALA A 249 8.88 8.90 -24.17
N LEU A 250 7.65 9.44 -24.21
CA LEU A 250 6.83 9.65 -23.02
C LEU A 250 6.35 8.33 -22.41
N ALA A 251 6.00 7.34 -23.23
CA ALA A 251 5.66 6.00 -22.73
C ALA A 251 6.88 5.35 -22.05
N ILE A 252 8.06 5.41 -22.68
CA ILE A 252 9.33 4.94 -22.09
C ILE A 252 9.62 5.65 -20.77
N LEU A 253 9.38 6.95 -20.68
CA LEU A 253 9.55 7.70 -19.43
C LEU A 253 8.66 7.14 -18.30
N ILE A 254 7.38 6.89 -18.56
CA ILE A 254 6.47 6.28 -17.57
C ILE A 254 6.98 4.91 -17.12
N LEU A 255 7.48 4.11 -18.05
CA LEU A 255 8.05 2.79 -17.75
C LEU A 255 9.32 2.89 -16.90
N ILE A 256 10.25 3.79 -17.25
CA ILE A 256 11.46 4.06 -16.46
C ILE A 256 11.07 4.48 -15.04
N VAL A 257 10.13 5.43 -14.91
CA VAL A 257 9.64 5.88 -13.60
C VAL A 257 9.03 4.73 -12.82
N THR A 258 8.31 3.80 -13.47
CA THR A 258 7.72 2.63 -12.82
C THR A 258 8.77 1.64 -12.33
N VAL A 259 9.82 1.40 -13.11
CA VAL A 259 10.97 0.56 -12.70
C VAL A 259 11.71 1.21 -11.51
N VAL A 260 11.97 2.51 -11.60
CA VAL A 260 12.59 3.28 -10.51
C VAL A 260 11.70 3.25 -9.26
N ALA A 261 10.38 3.37 -9.41
CA ALA A 261 9.42 3.28 -8.31
C ALA A 261 9.52 1.94 -7.57
N ALA A 262 9.63 0.83 -8.31
CA ALA A 262 9.80 -0.50 -7.74
C ALA A 262 11.07 -0.61 -6.89
N ALA A 263 12.17 0.00 -7.33
CA ALA A 263 13.44 0.01 -6.61
C ALA A 263 13.46 0.97 -5.41
N VAL A 264 12.81 2.14 -5.54
CA VAL A 264 12.83 3.22 -4.53
C VAL A 264 11.84 2.96 -3.39
N ALA A 265 10.72 2.28 -3.63
CA ALA A 265 9.67 2.13 -2.61
C ALA A 265 10.13 1.48 -1.28
N PRO A 266 10.97 0.43 -1.26
CA PRO A 266 11.53 -0.10 -0.02
C PRO A 266 12.42 0.91 0.71
N ILE A 267 13.19 1.72 -0.02
CA ILE A 267 14.04 2.77 0.54
C ILE A 267 13.17 3.88 1.14
N ALA A 268 12.13 4.31 0.42
CA ALA A 268 11.17 5.29 0.92
C ALA A 268 10.47 4.80 2.20
N ALA A 269 10.11 3.52 2.27
CA ALA A 269 9.54 2.91 3.48
C ALA A 269 10.52 2.93 4.68
N LEU A 270 11.81 2.70 4.44
CA LEU A 270 12.85 2.84 5.48
C LEU A 270 12.97 4.28 5.97
N VAL A 271 12.92 5.26 5.07
CA VAL A 271 12.95 6.69 5.42
C VAL A 271 11.71 7.06 6.24
N ALA A 272 10.52 6.63 5.81
CA ALA A 272 9.27 6.85 6.54
C ALA A 272 9.32 6.25 7.96
N ASN A 273 9.89 5.05 8.12
CA ASN A 273 10.09 4.42 9.42
C ASN A 273 10.99 5.27 10.33
N ARG A 274 12.12 5.75 9.81
CA ARG A 274 13.05 6.59 10.57
C ARG A 274 12.38 7.88 11.03
N LEU A 275 11.68 8.57 10.13
CA LEU A 275 10.93 9.79 10.45
C LEU A 275 9.87 9.53 11.53
N ALA A 276 9.09 8.45 11.39
CA ALA A 276 8.08 8.09 12.38
C ALA A 276 8.68 7.81 13.76
N ARG A 277 9.87 7.19 13.83
CA ARG A 277 10.59 6.98 15.10
C ARG A 277 11.08 8.28 15.72
N THR A 278 11.64 9.18 14.92
CA THR A 278 12.11 10.49 15.41
C THR A 278 10.95 11.29 16.01
N VAL A 279 9.80 11.37 15.31
CA VAL A 279 8.62 12.08 15.81
C VAL A 279 8.08 11.46 17.10
N ARG A 280 8.06 10.12 17.19
CA ARG A 280 7.67 9.41 18.43
C ARG A 280 8.63 9.68 19.59
N SER A 281 9.94 9.78 19.33
CA SER A 281 10.95 10.06 20.36
C SER A 281 10.92 11.50 20.88
N GLN A 282 10.45 12.44 20.05
CA GLN A 282 10.34 13.85 20.42
C GLN A 282 9.03 14.20 21.12
N SER A 283 8.02 13.31 21.06
CA SER A 283 6.76 13.55 21.75
C SER A 283 7.06 13.57 23.26
N PRO A 284 7.02 14.75 23.91
CA PRO A 284 7.46 14.89 25.29
C PRO A 284 6.64 13.93 26.13
N GLU A 285 7.34 13.12 26.92
CA GLU A 285 6.75 12.18 27.88
C GLU A 285 5.74 12.99 28.69
N ARG A 286 4.45 12.82 28.35
CA ARG A 286 3.35 13.61 28.92
C ARG A 286 3.54 13.47 30.42
N PRO A 287 3.92 14.55 31.15
CA PRO A 287 4.45 14.42 32.50
C PRO A 287 3.44 13.56 33.24
N ALA A 288 3.85 12.34 33.61
CA ALA A 288 2.97 11.39 34.25
C ALA A 288 2.35 12.19 35.37
N ALA A 289 1.05 12.52 35.25
CA ALA A 289 0.38 13.41 36.15
C ALA A 289 0.64 12.81 37.52
N ARG A 290 1.57 13.41 38.27
CA ARG A 290 1.99 12.92 39.56
C ARG A 290 0.69 12.92 40.32
N SER A 291 0.16 11.72 40.56
CA SER A 291 -1.03 11.51 41.33
C SER A 291 -0.71 12.11 42.68
N HIS A 292 -1.16 13.34 42.88
CA HIS A 292 -1.05 14.13 44.10
C HIS A 292 -2.02 13.57 45.14
N SER A 293 -2.09 12.24 45.24
CA SER A 293 -3.00 11.48 46.10
C SER A 293 -2.38 11.12 47.45
N ASP A 294 -1.25 11.71 47.80
CA ASP A 294 -0.61 11.53 49.11
C ASP A 294 -0.90 12.65 50.12
N GLN A 295 -1.80 13.59 49.80
CA GLN A 295 -2.09 14.74 50.69
C GLN A 295 -3.37 14.62 51.54
N SER A 296 -4.05 13.47 51.57
CA SER A 296 -5.35 13.33 52.27
C SER A 296 -5.38 12.31 53.42
N ARG A 297 -4.23 11.93 54.00
CA ARG A 297 -4.18 10.95 55.10
C ARG A 297 -3.52 11.40 56.42
N SER A 298 -3.47 12.71 56.71
CA SER A 298 -2.87 13.22 57.97
C SER A 298 -3.71 14.20 58.80
N THR A 299 -5.04 14.18 58.72
CA THR A 299 -5.91 14.95 59.63
C THR A 299 -6.95 14.05 60.31
N GLY A 300 -6.53 13.35 61.37
CA GLY A 300 -7.45 12.52 62.14
C GLY A 300 -6.84 11.84 63.35
N ARG A 301 -5.92 12.51 64.07
CA ARG A 301 -5.44 12.02 65.37
C ARG A 301 -6.26 12.67 66.47
N GLY A 302 -7.25 11.92 66.95
CA GLY A 302 -8.14 12.29 68.03
C GLY A 302 -7.38 12.64 69.32
N ARG A 303 -7.80 13.73 69.95
CA ARG A 303 -7.41 14.13 71.29
C ARG A 303 -8.67 14.49 72.05
N GLY A 304 -9.31 13.47 72.63
CA GLY A 304 -10.41 13.61 73.57
C GLY A 304 -10.08 12.82 74.83
N ARG A 305 -9.38 13.46 75.78
CA ARG A 305 -9.29 13.03 77.17
C ARG A 305 -10.46 13.67 77.92
N ARG A 306 -11.34 12.85 78.48
CA ARG A 306 -12.00 13.08 79.77
C ARG A 306 -12.15 11.73 80.45
#